data_AF-A0A4R0PZ51-F1
#
_entry.id   AF-A0A4R0PZ51-F1
#
_cell.length_a   1.000
_cell.length_b   1.000
_cell.length_c   1.000
_cell.angle_alpha   90.00
_cell.angle_beta   90.00
_cell.angle_gamma   90.00
#
_symmetry.space_group_name_H-M   'P 1'
#
loop_
_entity.id
_entity.type
_entity.pdbx_description
1 polymer ?
#
loop_
_entity_poly.entity_id
_entity_poly.type
_entity_poly.pdbx_seq_one_letter_code
_entity_poly.pdbx_strand_id
1 'polypeptide(L)'
;MISLKKICLEVLFCCAISLNGYAQDSTNTDDLTFTEIKPETADSTVKPVDSASKITVSSPTAVQKTTAQPKEERKTLWGIFIAGFVGGLAALLMPCIFPMLPLTVSFFTKGSEKGRAFRRAALYGFFIILIYVVLGLLVTIIFGADALNSLSTNGIFNFFFFLLLFVFAASFLGAFEITLPSSWVNKMDANSDKGGITGLFFMAGTLALVSFSCTGPIIGTLLVQAATTGALLGPAIGMFGFSLALAIPFALFALFPSAMNKLPKSGGWLNSVKVVLGFLELAFALKFLSNVDLAYHWEWFDREIFLSLWIVIFGMMGIYLLGKLKFAHDSPLAFISVPRLFLATIVLAFTIYLIPGMWGAPLRSVSAFLPPQETQDFDLYTAGLLAGKQTSTNDGPHKYADKFHAPLKLNAYFDYNEGLAAAKKLNKPVLIDFTGHACVNCRKMEANVWPDKDVYKMISNDYVLIQLYVDDKSELAPADVVITPEGRKLNTIGKKWSDLQARKFQSNSQPFYVLLDPKTEALLAQPQGADYEVANYKEFLISGLSTYGNEKKETAGL
;
A
#
# COMPACT_ATOMS: atom_id res chain seq x y z
N MET A 1 -1.74 8.59 30.86
CA MET A 1 -2.49 7.42 30.35
C MET A 1 -1.74 6.85 29.15
N ILE A 2 -0.97 5.79 29.38
CA ILE A 2 -0.21 5.08 28.33
C ILE A 2 -1.22 4.25 27.54
N SER A 3 -1.31 4.49 26.23
CA SER A 3 -2.30 3.87 25.35
C SER A 3 -2.12 2.35 25.29
N LEU A 4 -3.22 1.62 25.51
CA LEU A 4 -3.34 0.16 25.42
C LEU A 4 -2.73 -0.43 24.13
N LYS A 5 -2.64 0.39 23.08
CA LYS A 5 -2.02 0.10 21.79
C LYS A 5 -0.51 -0.15 21.88
N LYS A 6 0.21 0.54 22.76
CA LYS A 6 1.66 0.35 22.98
C LYS A 6 1.95 -0.93 23.74
N ILE A 7 1.14 -1.24 24.76
CA ILE A 7 1.28 -2.46 25.57
C ILE A 7 1.01 -3.70 24.71
N CYS A 8 -0.02 -3.66 23.87
CA CYS A 8 -0.34 -4.78 22.97
C CYS A 8 0.76 -5.03 21.92
N LEU A 9 1.42 -3.96 21.45
CA LEU A 9 2.50 -4.05 20.47
C LEU A 9 3.81 -4.56 21.10
N GLU A 10 4.11 -4.17 22.35
CA GLU A 10 5.27 -4.68 23.09
C GLU A 10 5.09 -6.15 23.51
N VAL A 11 3.87 -6.58 23.87
CA VAL A 11 3.57 -7.99 24.18
C VAL A 11 3.69 -8.88 22.93
N LEU A 12 3.26 -8.38 21.76
CA LEU A 12 3.46 -9.08 20.48
C LEU A 12 4.94 -9.17 20.08
N PHE A 13 5.74 -8.15 20.42
CA PHE A 13 7.18 -8.15 20.16
C PHE A 13 7.95 -9.08 21.12
N CYS A 14 7.56 -9.14 22.39
CA CYS A 14 8.15 -10.07 23.37
C CYS A 14 7.85 -11.54 23.04
N CYS A 15 6.63 -11.87 22.59
CA CYS A 15 6.29 -13.25 22.21
C CYS A 15 7.03 -13.73 20.96
N ALA A 16 7.45 -12.84 20.06
CA ALA A 16 8.23 -13.20 18.87
C ALA A 16 9.67 -13.63 19.20
N ILE A 17 10.21 -13.20 20.34
CA ILE A 17 11.60 -13.49 20.74
C ILE A 17 11.71 -14.84 21.48
N SER A 18 10.60 -15.36 22.02
CA SER A 18 10.61 -16.58 22.85
C SER A 18 10.56 -17.91 22.09
N LEU A 19 10.75 -17.92 20.76
CA LEU A 19 10.68 -19.13 19.92
C LEU A 19 12.03 -19.81 19.61
N ASN A 20 13.09 -19.53 20.37
CA ASN A 20 14.31 -20.34 20.38
C ASN A 20 14.43 -21.09 21.71
N GLY A 21 14.13 -22.39 21.71
CA GLY A 21 14.35 -23.26 22.86
C GLY A 21 15.81 -23.70 22.98
N TYR A 22 16.33 -23.85 24.21
CA TYR A 22 16.67 -25.15 24.83
C TYR A 22 17.34 -25.00 26.20
N ALA A 23 17.10 -26.03 27.02
CA ALA A 23 17.95 -26.61 28.07
C ALA A 23 18.17 -25.87 29.42
N GLN A 24 17.90 -26.63 30.49
CA GLN A 24 18.35 -26.35 31.86
C GLN A 24 19.87 -26.36 31.95
N ASP A 25 20.44 -25.40 32.67
CA ASP A 25 21.52 -25.69 33.62
C ASP A 25 21.47 -24.68 34.76
N SER A 26 21.50 -25.20 35.98
CA SER A 26 21.54 -24.43 37.22
C SER A 26 22.96 -23.93 37.47
N THR A 27 23.16 -22.62 37.60
CA THR A 27 24.38 -22.06 38.19
C THR A 27 24.06 -21.02 39.25
N ASN A 28 24.81 -21.17 40.34
CA ASN A 28 24.67 -20.60 41.66
C ASN A 28 24.90 -19.08 41.71
N THR A 29 24.15 -18.37 42.55
CA THR A 29 24.18 -16.89 42.69
C THR A 29 24.76 -16.46 44.04
N ASP A 30 26.04 -16.78 44.30
CA ASP A 30 26.70 -16.43 45.56
C ASP A 30 27.69 -15.26 45.47
N ASP A 31 27.86 -14.58 44.33
CA ASP A 31 28.80 -13.44 44.23
C ASP A 31 28.25 -12.25 43.41
N LEU A 32 27.22 -11.58 43.93
CA LEU A 32 26.85 -10.24 43.48
C LEU A 32 26.64 -9.31 44.67
N THR A 33 27.63 -8.46 44.93
CA THR A 33 27.53 -7.29 45.81
C THR A 33 26.84 -6.14 45.08
N PHE A 34 25.69 -5.70 45.61
CA PHE A 34 24.97 -4.52 45.14
C PHE A 34 25.38 -3.30 45.95
N THR A 35 25.88 -2.25 45.28
CA THR A 35 26.13 -0.95 45.90
C THR A 35 24.94 -0.03 45.70
N GLU A 36 24.42 0.50 46.81
CA GLU A 36 23.24 1.34 46.94
C GLU A 36 23.57 2.81 46.63
N ILE A 37 22.73 3.50 45.83
CA ILE A 37 22.83 4.95 45.61
C ILE A 37 21.61 5.63 46.23
N LYS A 38 21.87 6.45 47.25
CA LYS A 38 20.92 7.32 47.94
C LYS A 38 20.92 8.73 47.31
N PRO A 39 19.78 9.45 47.25
CA PRO A 39 19.67 10.71 46.54
C PRO A 39 20.05 11.91 47.43
N GLU A 40 20.61 12.95 46.82
CA GLU A 40 20.72 14.28 47.42
C GLU A 40 20.33 15.40 46.43
N THR A 41 19.91 16.49 47.06
CA THR A 41 18.98 17.53 46.62
C THR A 41 19.68 18.76 46.06
N ALA A 42 18.94 19.45 45.17
CA ALA A 42 18.93 20.88 44.83
C ALA A 42 20.09 21.82 45.29
N ASP A 43 20.63 22.57 44.34
CA ASP A 43 20.78 24.02 44.54
C ASP A 43 20.64 24.82 43.23
N SER A 44 20.06 26.01 43.35
CA SER A 44 19.72 26.96 42.30
C SER A 44 20.72 28.09 42.25
N THR A 45 21.18 28.50 41.07
CA THR A 45 21.53 29.92 40.82
C THR A 45 21.20 30.31 39.39
N VAL A 46 20.28 31.27 39.28
CA VAL A 46 19.85 31.97 38.08
C VAL A 46 20.54 33.35 38.02
N LYS A 47 20.55 33.93 36.80
CA LYS A 47 20.51 35.38 36.44
C LYS A 47 21.84 36.08 36.06
N PRO A 48 21.81 37.15 35.26
CA PRO A 48 21.44 37.26 33.82
C PRO A 48 22.44 38.19 33.06
N VAL A 49 22.16 38.60 31.80
CA VAL A 49 22.27 40.01 31.31
C VAL A 49 21.92 40.11 29.79
N ASP A 50 20.90 40.95 29.55
CA ASP A 50 20.48 41.75 28.37
C ASP A 50 21.61 42.44 27.58
N SER A 51 21.50 43.06 26.39
CA SER A 51 20.50 43.31 25.34
C SER A 51 21.20 44.11 24.21
N ALA A 52 20.58 44.15 23.02
CA ALA A 52 20.63 45.22 21.99
C ALA A 52 21.93 45.40 21.16
N SER A 53 21.94 45.85 19.90
CA SER A 53 20.96 46.14 18.83
C SER A 53 21.80 46.60 17.62
N LYS A 54 21.43 46.21 16.38
CA LYS A 54 21.43 47.16 15.25
C LYS A 54 20.69 46.61 14.02
N ILE A 55 19.61 47.32 13.72
CA ILE A 55 18.82 47.35 12.49
C ILE A 55 19.56 48.24 11.49
N THR A 56 19.64 47.82 10.22
CA THR A 56 19.74 48.75 9.09
C THR A 56 18.83 48.26 7.96
N VAL A 57 17.85 49.10 7.63
CA VAL A 57 16.94 49.00 6.48
C VAL A 57 17.57 49.75 5.31
N SER A 58 17.50 49.18 4.10
CA SER A 58 17.39 49.91 2.83
C SER A 58 16.67 49.03 1.81
N SER A 59 15.59 49.55 1.22
CA SER A 59 14.78 49.01 0.11
C SER A 59 15.17 49.71 -1.22
N PRO A 60 14.46 49.53 -2.37
CA PRO A 60 14.24 48.31 -3.16
C PRO A 60 14.57 48.51 -4.66
N THR A 61 14.94 47.46 -5.42
CA THR A 61 14.79 47.45 -6.90
C THR A 61 14.61 46.03 -7.47
N ALA A 62 13.46 45.83 -8.13
CA ALA A 62 13.12 44.98 -9.29
C ALA A 62 13.53 43.48 -9.37
N VAL A 63 12.48 42.64 -9.30
CA VAL A 63 12.12 41.48 -10.15
C VAL A 63 13.24 40.64 -10.76
N GLN A 64 13.37 39.41 -10.27
CA GLN A 64 13.61 38.26 -11.16
C GLN A 64 12.91 37.01 -10.62
N LYS A 65 12.00 36.48 -11.44
CA LYS A 65 11.35 35.17 -11.28
C LYS A 65 12.42 34.09 -11.17
N THR A 66 12.53 33.49 -10.00
CA THR A 66 13.21 32.20 -9.84
C THR A 66 12.16 31.19 -9.41
N THR A 67 11.73 30.38 -10.37
CA THR A 67 11.07 29.10 -10.16
C THR A 67 12.00 28.25 -9.30
N ALA A 68 11.79 28.29 -7.99
CA ALA A 68 12.50 27.43 -7.05
C ALA A 68 11.97 26.00 -7.22
N GLN A 69 12.80 25.20 -7.88
CA GLN A 69 12.76 23.74 -7.90
C GLN A 69 12.63 23.17 -6.46
N PRO A 70 12.00 22.00 -6.31
CA PRO A 70 11.42 21.55 -5.05
C PRO A 70 12.49 21.33 -3.97
N LYS A 71 12.21 21.87 -2.78
CA LYS A 71 12.82 21.46 -1.53
C LYS A 71 11.93 20.39 -0.88
N GLU A 72 11.66 19.32 -1.62
CA GLU A 72 11.37 18.03 -0.98
C GLU A 72 12.65 17.63 -0.25
N GLU A 73 12.53 17.00 0.93
CA GLU A 73 13.62 16.17 1.42
C GLU A 73 13.97 15.19 0.30
N ARG A 74 15.06 15.44 -0.45
CA ARG A 74 15.58 14.49 -1.41
C ARG A 74 15.90 13.24 -0.62
N LYS A 75 15.01 12.25 -0.63
CA LYS A 75 15.35 10.93 -0.11
C LYS A 75 16.61 10.53 -0.85
N THR A 76 17.68 10.37 -0.11
CA THR A 76 18.96 9.97 -0.69
C THR A 76 18.76 8.64 -1.41
N LEU A 77 19.59 8.32 -2.41
CA LEU A 77 19.56 7.01 -3.07
C LEU A 77 19.59 5.86 -2.05
N TRP A 78 20.24 6.11 -0.90
CA TRP A 78 20.22 5.25 0.27
C TRP A 78 18.84 5.08 0.91
N GLY A 79 18.07 6.16 1.07
CA GLY A 79 16.69 6.10 1.55
C GLY A 79 15.77 5.29 0.64
N ILE A 80 15.97 5.35 -0.67
CA ILE A 80 15.22 4.54 -1.65
C ILE A 80 15.61 3.06 -1.54
N PHE A 81 16.92 2.79 -1.41
CA PHE A 81 17.41 1.43 -1.18
C PHE A 81 16.80 0.80 0.08
N ILE A 82 16.78 1.54 1.20
CA ILE A 82 16.17 1.08 2.45
C ILE A 82 14.66 0.88 2.27
N ALA A 83 13.96 1.83 1.64
CA ALA A 83 12.53 1.70 1.38
C ALA A 83 12.22 0.46 0.52
N GLY A 84 13.04 0.22 -0.52
CA GLY A 84 12.95 -0.98 -1.35
C GLY A 84 13.21 -2.25 -0.55
N PHE A 85 14.27 -2.27 0.26
CA PHE A 85 14.64 -3.42 1.10
C PHE A 85 13.53 -3.77 2.12
N VAL A 86 12.98 -2.77 2.80
CA VAL A 86 11.84 -2.95 3.73
C VAL A 86 10.60 -3.43 2.97
N GLY A 87 10.33 -2.86 1.79
CA GLY A 87 9.24 -3.31 0.91
C GLY A 87 9.39 -4.76 0.47
N GLY A 88 10.61 -5.21 0.16
CA GLY A 88 10.91 -6.59 -0.21
C GLY A 88 10.77 -7.56 0.97
N LEU A 89 11.17 -7.15 2.18
CA LEU A 89 10.92 -7.94 3.40
C LEU A 89 9.41 -8.06 3.69
N ALA A 90 8.65 -6.98 3.51
CA ALA A 90 7.20 -7.02 3.65
C ALA A 90 6.55 -7.92 2.59
N ALA A 91 7.06 -7.89 1.35
CA ALA A 91 6.61 -8.75 0.27
C ALA A 91 6.77 -10.25 0.60
N LEU A 92 7.81 -10.66 1.33
CA LEU A 92 7.99 -12.06 1.73
C LEU A 92 6.78 -12.64 2.49
N LEU A 93 6.07 -11.80 3.23
CA LEU A 93 4.87 -12.17 4.01
C LEU A 93 3.60 -12.22 3.14
N MET A 94 3.66 -11.79 1.88
CA MET A 94 2.52 -11.81 0.98
C MET A 94 2.15 -13.24 0.56
N PRO A 95 0.85 -13.53 0.42
CA PRO A 95 0.34 -14.88 0.19
C PRO A 95 0.83 -15.54 -1.10
N CYS A 96 1.34 -14.79 -2.08
CA CYS A 96 1.82 -15.38 -3.35
C CYS A 96 3.31 -15.75 -3.34
N ILE A 97 4.09 -15.18 -2.42
CA ILE A 97 5.52 -15.48 -2.28
C ILE A 97 5.72 -16.62 -1.28
N PHE A 98 4.99 -16.60 -0.16
CA PHE A 98 5.15 -17.57 0.91
C PHE A 98 5.00 -19.04 0.45
N PRO A 99 4.03 -19.43 -0.38
CA PRO A 99 3.85 -20.82 -0.81
C PRO A 99 4.89 -21.29 -1.83
N MET A 100 5.62 -20.38 -2.45
CA MET A 100 6.74 -20.72 -3.32
C MET A 100 7.99 -21.12 -2.52
N LEU A 101 8.10 -20.76 -1.22
CA LEU A 101 9.23 -21.18 -0.38
C LEU A 101 9.38 -22.71 -0.32
N PRO A 102 8.34 -23.50 0.03
CA PRO A 102 8.41 -24.97 0.01
C PRO A 102 8.77 -25.57 -1.35
N LEU A 103 8.30 -24.98 -2.45
CA LEU A 103 8.62 -25.47 -3.80
C LEU A 103 10.09 -25.24 -4.16
N THR A 104 10.62 -24.04 -3.88
CA THR A 104 12.03 -23.72 -4.06
C THR A 104 12.92 -24.63 -3.23
N VAL A 105 12.52 -24.86 -1.98
CA VAL A 105 13.16 -25.80 -1.06
C VAL A 105 13.20 -27.22 -1.65
N SER A 106 12.06 -27.74 -2.11
CA SER A 106 11.96 -29.10 -2.67
C SER A 106 12.85 -29.27 -3.91
N PHE A 107 13.04 -28.22 -4.70
CA PHE A 107 13.94 -28.22 -5.85
C PHE A 107 15.42 -28.33 -5.44
N PHE A 108 15.83 -27.62 -4.39
CA PHE A 108 17.23 -27.64 -3.91
C PHE A 108 17.56 -28.84 -3.02
N THR A 109 16.58 -29.50 -2.39
CA THR A 109 16.80 -30.73 -1.60
C THR A 109 17.14 -31.96 -2.45
N LYS A 110 16.83 -31.96 -3.75
CA LYS A 110 17.12 -33.08 -4.66
C LYS A 110 18.58 -33.15 -5.15
N GLY A 111 19.39 -32.09 -4.96
CA GLY A 111 20.80 -32.05 -5.39
C GLY A 111 21.78 -32.40 -4.26
N SER A 112 22.34 -33.61 -4.27
CA SER A 112 23.07 -34.23 -3.15
C SER A 112 24.52 -33.78 -2.91
N GLU A 113 25.07 -32.79 -3.61
CA GLU A 113 26.47 -32.36 -3.42
C GLU A 113 26.61 -31.00 -2.72
N LYS A 114 27.05 -31.03 -1.45
CA LYS A 114 27.30 -29.87 -0.58
C LYS A 114 28.15 -28.77 -1.26
N GLY A 115 29.11 -29.12 -2.11
CA GLY A 115 29.97 -28.16 -2.83
C GLY A 115 29.28 -27.39 -3.97
N ARG A 116 28.23 -27.95 -4.57
CA ARG A 116 27.45 -27.31 -5.65
C ARG A 116 26.21 -26.58 -5.14
N ALA A 117 25.79 -26.83 -3.91
CA ALA A 117 24.63 -26.18 -3.28
C ALA A 117 24.81 -24.67 -3.11
N PHE A 118 25.97 -24.22 -2.61
CA PHE A 118 26.27 -22.79 -2.45
C PHE A 118 26.23 -22.03 -3.77
N ARG A 119 26.89 -22.58 -4.80
CA ARG A 119 26.94 -21.97 -6.14
C ARG A 119 25.56 -21.89 -6.78
N ARG A 120 24.71 -22.91 -6.59
CA ARG A 120 23.33 -22.92 -7.08
C ARG A 120 22.46 -21.92 -6.32
N ALA A 121 22.54 -21.87 -4.99
CA ALA A 121 21.79 -20.90 -4.18
C ALA A 121 22.17 -19.45 -4.48
N ALA A 122 23.48 -19.16 -4.60
CA ALA A 122 23.97 -17.84 -4.98
C ALA A 122 23.53 -17.44 -6.40
N LEU A 123 23.58 -18.38 -7.36
CA LEU A 123 23.11 -18.14 -8.73
C LEU A 123 21.59 -17.93 -8.81
N TYR A 124 20.83 -18.64 -7.97
CA TYR A 124 19.38 -18.43 -7.85
C TYR A 124 19.05 -17.03 -7.32
N GLY A 125 19.69 -16.63 -6.21
CA GLY A 125 19.54 -15.28 -5.65
C GLY A 125 19.96 -14.19 -6.64
N PHE A 126 21.05 -14.41 -7.38
CA PHE A 126 21.49 -13.52 -8.45
C PHE A 126 20.43 -13.39 -9.56
N PHE A 127 19.83 -14.49 -10.01
CA PHE A 127 18.78 -14.42 -11.03
C PHE A 127 17.51 -13.71 -10.54
N ILE A 128 17.12 -13.87 -9.28
CA ILE A 128 16.02 -13.09 -8.68
C ILE A 128 16.34 -11.59 -8.79
N ILE A 129 17.52 -11.17 -8.33
CA ILE A 129 17.93 -9.77 -8.37
C ILE A 129 17.96 -9.25 -9.81
N LEU A 130 18.59 -10.00 -10.72
CA LEU A 130 18.71 -9.63 -12.12
C LEU A 130 17.34 -9.45 -12.77
N ILE A 131 16.42 -10.41 -12.59
CA ILE A 131 15.10 -10.37 -13.22
C ILE A 131 14.27 -9.20 -12.68
N TYR A 132 14.27 -8.95 -11.37
CA TYR A 132 13.51 -7.85 -10.79
C TYR A 132 14.06 -6.47 -11.19
N VAL A 133 15.38 -6.30 -11.20
CA VAL A 133 16.00 -5.04 -11.63
C VAL A 133 15.73 -4.80 -13.12
N VAL A 134 15.87 -5.84 -13.96
CA VAL A 134 15.57 -5.75 -15.40
C VAL A 134 14.09 -5.45 -15.63
N LEU A 135 13.17 -6.14 -14.94
CA LEU A 135 11.74 -5.88 -15.06
C LEU A 135 11.41 -4.45 -14.60
N GLY A 136 11.94 -4.00 -13.46
CA GLY A 136 11.72 -2.65 -12.96
C GLY A 136 12.23 -1.57 -13.91
N LEU A 137 13.42 -1.77 -14.48
CA LEU A 137 13.98 -0.87 -15.49
C LEU A 137 13.19 -0.89 -16.79
N LEU A 138 12.85 -2.08 -17.32
CA LEU A 138 12.06 -2.22 -18.54
C LEU A 138 10.69 -1.57 -18.39
N VAL A 139 10.03 -1.76 -17.25
CA VAL A 139 8.75 -1.13 -16.97
C VAL A 139 8.90 0.39 -16.86
N THR A 140 9.98 0.89 -16.26
CA THR A 140 10.24 2.34 -16.21
C THR A 140 10.48 2.92 -17.61
N ILE A 141 11.25 2.22 -18.47
CA ILE A 141 11.66 2.70 -19.81
C ILE A 141 10.55 2.55 -20.86
N ILE A 142 9.93 1.37 -20.95
CA ILE A 142 8.98 1.03 -22.03
C ILE A 142 7.63 1.68 -21.77
N PHE A 143 7.22 1.69 -20.50
CA PHE A 143 5.84 1.88 -20.11
C PHE A 143 5.62 3.26 -19.45
N GLY A 144 6.67 3.87 -18.89
CA GLY A 144 6.58 5.16 -18.20
C GLY A 144 5.78 5.07 -16.90
N ALA A 145 5.68 6.18 -16.16
CA ALA A 145 5.08 6.19 -14.82
C ALA A 145 3.59 5.82 -14.79
N ASP A 146 2.83 6.05 -15.87
CA ASP A 146 1.39 5.77 -15.92
C ASP A 146 1.03 4.30 -16.15
N ALA A 147 1.93 3.53 -16.76
CA ALA A 147 1.56 2.21 -17.25
C ALA A 147 1.55 1.13 -16.15
N LEU A 148 2.33 1.31 -15.09
CA LEU A 148 2.18 0.50 -13.88
C LEU A 148 0.80 0.68 -13.25
N ASN A 149 0.34 1.93 -13.18
CA ASN A 149 -0.99 2.24 -12.69
C ASN A 149 -2.06 1.68 -13.65
N SER A 150 -1.88 1.85 -14.95
CA SER A 150 -2.79 1.32 -15.98
C SER A 150 -2.89 -0.22 -15.93
N LEU A 151 -1.76 -0.92 -15.75
CA LEU A 151 -1.73 -2.38 -15.63
C LEU A 151 -2.35 -2.86 -14.31
N SER A 152 -2.03 -2.21 -13.19
CA SER A 152 -2.58 -2.53 -11.86
C SER A 152 -4.09 -2.23 -11.76
N THR A 153 -4.61 -1.35 -12.60
CA THR A 153 -6.05 -1.02 -12.69
C THR A 153 -6.72 -1.64 -13.92
N ASN A 154 -6.01 -2.50 -14.65
CA ASN A 154 -6.59 -3.19 -15.80
C ASN A 154 -7.50 -4.30 -15.30
N GLY A 155 -8.78 -4.24 -15.64
CA GLY A 155 -9.73 -5.21 -15.13
C GLY A 155 -9.57 -6.62 -15.71
N ILE A 156 -9.07 -6.79 -16.94
CA ILE A 156 -8.74 -8.13 -17.48
C ILE A 156 -7.59 -8.75 -16.70
N PHE A 157 -6.55 -7.97 -16.43
CA PHE A 157 -5.40 -8.41 -15.63
C PHE A 157 -5.84 -8.75 -14.20
N ASN A 158 -6.56 -7.86 -13.53
CA ASN A 158 -7.05 -8.10 -12.16
C ASN A 158 -8.01 -9.29 -12.09
N PHE A 159 -8.87 -9.50 -13.09
CA PHE A 159 -9.76 -10.66 -13.14
C PHE A 159 -8.99 -11.98 -13.31
N PHE A 160 -7.96 -11.99 -14.16
CA PHE A 160 -7.07 -13.15 -14.28
C PHE A 160 -6.37 -13.46 -12.94
N PHE A 161 -5.88 -12.43 -12.24
CA PHE A 161 -5.26 -12.62 -10.92
C PHE A 161 -6.25 -13.06 -9.85
N PHE A 162 -7.48 -12.55 -9.87
CA PHE A 162 -8.55 -13.08 -9.03
C PHE A 162 -8.75 -14.58 -9.25
N LEU A 163 -8.89 -15.03 -10.51
CA LEU A 163 -9.09 -16.45 -10.83
C LEU A 163 -7.88 -17.30 -10.40
N LEU A 164 -6.66 -16.80 -10.65
CA LEU A 164 -5.43 -17.47 -10.26
C LEU A 164 -5.33 -17.68 -8.74
N LEU A 165 -5.53 -16.61 -7.95
CA LEU A 165 -5.50 -16.67 -6.49
C LEU A 165 -6.65 -17.49 -5.92
N PHE A 166 -7.83 -17.43 -6.55
CA PHE A 166 -8.98 -18.24 -6.17
C PHE A 166 -8.68 -19.74 -6.35
N VAL A 167 -8.06 -20.14 -7.46
CA VAL A 167 -7.64 -21.52 -7.72
C VAL A 167 -6.56 -21.98 -6.73
N PHE A 168 -5.59 -21.12 -6.41
CA PHE A 168 -4.57 -21.45 -5.40
C PHE A 168 -5.15 -21.55 -3.99
N ALA A 169 -6.05 -20.64 -3.61
CA ALA A 169 -6.77 -20.71 -2.35
C ALA A 169 -7.56 -22.03 -2.23
N ALA A 170 -8.27 -22.44 -3.30
CA ALA A 170 -8.97 -23.72 -3.34
C ALA A 170 -8.00 -24.92 -3.21
N SER A 171 -6.83 -24.84 -3.84
CA SER A 171 -5.75 -25.84 -3.69
C SER A 171 -5.23 -25.92 -2.25
N PHE A 172 -5.09 -24.78 -1.57
CA PHE A 172 -4.64 -24.71 -0.18
C PHE A 172 -5.70 -25.17 0.84
N LEU A 173 -6.98 -24.92 0.56
CA LEU A 173 -8.09 -25.47 1.35
C LEU A 173 -8.31 -26.98 1.13
N GLY A 174 -7.60 -27.59 0.17
CA GLY A 174 -7.63 -29.03 -0.08
C GLY A 174 -8.74 -29.49 -1.03
N ALA A 175 -9.27 -28.59 -1.88
CA ALA A 175 -10.22 -28.98 -2.92
C ALA A 175 -9.56 -29.86 -4.01
N PHE A 176 -8.30 -29.58 -4.32
CA PHE A 176 -7.45 -30.38 -5.21
C PHE A 176 -5.99 -30.08 -4.87
N GLU A 177 -5.09 -31.05 -5.04
CA GLU A 177 -3.66 -30.77 -4.96
C GLU A 177 -3.15 -30.41 -6.36
N ILE A 178 -2.56 -29.22 -6.53
CA ILE A 178 -1.81 -28.89 -7.75
C ILE A 178 -0.48 -29.68 -7.71
N THR A 179 -0.56 -30.99 -7.90
CA THR A 179 0.60 -31.80 -8.22
C THR A 179 0.86 -31.64 -9.70
N LEU A 180 1.97 -31.00 -10.06
CA LEU A 180 2.46 -31.00 -11.44
C LEU A 180 2.46 -32.45 -11.96
N PRO A 181 1.92 -32.73 -13.16
CA PRO A 181 1.92 -34.07 -13.71
C PRO A 181 3.33 -34.67 -13.63
N SER A 182 3.45 -35.90 -13.17
CA SER A 182 4.75 -36.57 -13.00
C SER A 182 5.58 -36.55 -14.29
N SER A 183 4.94 -36.51 -15.47
CA SER A 183 5.57 -36.34 -16.77
C SER A 183 6.27 -34.98 -16.97
N TRP A 184 5.74 -33.90 -16.39
CA TRP A 184 6.36 -32.56 -16.41
C TRP A 184 7.50 -32.47 -15.40
N VAL A 185 7.27 -32.97 -14.18
CA VAL A 185 8.30 -33.03 -13.13
C VAL A 185 9.48 -33.90 -13.58
N ASN A 186 9.24 -35.06 -14.20
CA ASN A 186 10.28 -35.96 -14.69
C ASN A 186 11.00 -35.40 -15.93
N LYS A 187 10.33 -34.65 -16.81
CA LYS A 187 10.98 -33.92 -17.92
C LYS A 187 11.83 -32.75 -17.42
N MET A 188 11.38 -32.07 -16.36
CA MET A 188 12.14 -31.03 -15.70
C MET A 188 13.33 -31.62 -14.93
N ASP A 189 13.20 -32.76 -14.25
CA ASP A 189 14.29 -33.47 -13.57
C ASP A 189 15.32 -34.00 -14.59
N ALA A 190 14.89 -34.63 -15.69
CA ALA A 190 15.78 -35.12 -16.75
C ALA A 190 16.56 -33.99 -17.45
N ASN A 191 15.98 -32.78 -17.53
CA ASN A 191 16.66 -31.57 -18.00
C ASN A 191 17.46 -30.86 -16.91
N SER A 192 17.16 -31.08 -15.62
CA SER A 192 17.90 -30.51 -14.49
C SER A 192 19.30 -31.13 -14.35
N ASP A 193 19.45 -32.40 -14.72
CA ASP A 193 20.76 -33.10 -14.78
C ASP A 193 21.65 -32.63 -15.94
N LYS A 194 21.10 -32.04 -17.00
CA LYS A 194 21.87 -31.53 -18.16
C LYS A 194 21.90 -29.99 -18.30
N GLY A 195 21.04 -29.25 -17.59
CA GLY A 195 20.82 -27.82 -17.82
C GLY A 195 20.56 -26.98 -16.57
N GLY A 196 21.10 -27.38 -15.41
CA GLY A 196 20.78 -26.80 -14.10
C GLY A 196 20.68 -25.27 -14.02
N ILE A 197 21.53 -24.51 -14.72
CA ILE A 197 21.49 -23.03 -14.72
C ILE A 197 20.22 -22.47 -15.36
N THR A 198 19.79 -23.04 -16.49
CA THR A 198 18.57 -22.62 -17.21
C THR A 198 17.33 -22.90 -16.37
N GLY A 199 17.29 -24.04 -15.67
CA GLY A 199 16.21 -24.37 -14.73
C GLY A 199 16.11 -23.36 -13.58
N LEU A 200 17.24 -22.94 -13.00
CA LEU A 200 17.27 -21.89 -11.98
C LEU A 200 16.74 -20.55 -12.50
N PHE A 201 17.08 -20.16 -13.73
CA PHE A 201 16.60 -18.93 -14.35
C PHE A 201 15.08 -18.93 -14.56
N PHE A 202 14.51 -20.02 -15.10
CA PHE A 202 13.06 -20.13 -15.30
C PHE A 202 12.29 -20.18 -13.97
N MET A 203 12.83 -20.84 -12.94
CA MET A 203 12.23 -20.85 -11.60
C MET A 203 12.25 -19.46 -10.97
N ALA A 204 13.38 -18.73 -11.06
CA ALA A 204 13.47 -17.36 -10.59
C ALA A 204 12.52 -16.42 -11.37
N GLY A 205 12.40 -16.62 -12.68
CA GLY A 205 11.48 -15.86 -13.52
C GLY A 205 10.01 -16.12 -13.19
N THR A 206 9.65 -17.37 -12.91
CA THR A 206 8.29 -17.73 -12.49
C THR A 206 7.95 -17.10 -11.14
N LEU A 207 8.87 -17.18 -10.17
CA LEU A 207 8.72 -16.52 -8.87
C LEU A 207 8.54 -15.01 -9.05
N ALA A 208 9.40 -14.37 -9.86
CA ALA A 208 9.33 -12.93 -10.10
C ALA A 208 8.02 -12.52 -10.77
N LEU A 209 7.54 -13.26 -11.77
CA LEU A 209 6.30 -12.95 -12.47
C LEU A 209 5.07 -13.06 -11.55
N VAL A 210 4.94 -14.18 -10.82
CA VAL A 210 3.82 -14.39 -9.89
C VAL A 210 3.85 -13.40 -8.74
N SER A 211 5.03 -13.14 -8.18
CA SER A 211 5.23 -12.21 -7.08
C SER A 211 5.01 -10.75 -7.49
N PHE A 212 5.43 -10.35 -8.69
CA PHE A 212 5.25 -8.98 -9.18
C PHE A 212 3.77 -8.55 -9.13
N SER A 213 2.86 -9.47 -9.39
CA SER A 213 1.43 -9.18 -9.39
C SER A 213 0.84 -8.91 -8.01
N CYS A 214 1.34 -9.57 -6.96
CA CYS A 214 0.90 -9.28 -5.59
C CYS A 214 1.69 -8.14 -4.94
N THR A 215 2.91 -7.89 -5.41
CA THR A 215 3.80 -6.83 -4.90
C THR A 215 3.67 -5.52 -5.68
N GLY A 216 2.83 -5.49 -6.73
CA GLY A 216 2.59 -4.35 -7.61
C GLY A 216 2.36 -3.02 -6.88
N PRO A 217 1.52 -2.93 -5.83
CA PRO A 217 1.33 -1.68 -5.08
C PRO A 217 2.60 -1.20 -4.35
N ILE A 218 3.38 -2.13 -3.79
CA ILE A 218 4.63 -1.81 -3.09
C ILE A 218 5.68 -1.36 -4.11
N ILE A 219 5.82 -2.10 -5.21
CA ILE A 219 6.75 -1.78 -6.29
C ILE A 219 6.37 -0.47 -6.99
N GLY A 220 5.08 -0.24 -7.25
CA GLY A 220 4.59 0.97 -7.90
C GLY A 220 4.88 2.22 -7.08
N THR A 221 4.55 2.20 -5.79
CA THR A 221 4.86 3.33 -4.89
C THR A 221 6.36 3.57 -4.77
N LEU A 222 7.17 2.51 -4.68
CA LEU A 222 8.62 2.60 -4.66
C LEU A 222 9.18 3.19 -5.95
N LEU A 223 8.71 2.74 -7.12
CA LEU A 223 9.19 3.19 -8.42
C LEU A 223 8.82 4.65 -8.69
N VAL A 224 7.60 5.05 -8.34
CA VAL A 224 7.15 6.45 -8.46
C VAL A 224 7.98 7.37 -7.56
N GLN A 225 8.20 6.99 -6.31
CA GLN A 225 9.08 7.74 -5.40
C GLN A 225 10.53 7.75 -5.90
N ALA A 226 11.00 6.67 -6.50
CA ALA A 226 12.37 6.58 -6.97
C ALA A 226 12.61 7.36 -8.27
N ALA A 227 11.57 7.54 -9.09
CA ALA A 227 11.64 8.31 -10.33
C ALA A 227 11.93 9.80 -10.10
N THR A 228 11.48 10.39 -8.98
CA THR A 228 11.72 11.81 -8.66
C THR A 228 13.18 12.13 -8.32
N THR A 229 13.92 11.13 -7.85
CA THR A 229 15.32 11.22 -7.43
C THR A 229 16.36 10.95 -8.52
N GLY A 230 15.91 10.56 -9.72
CA GLY A 230 16.76 10.35 -10.89
C GLY A 230 16.10 9.43 -11.91
N ALA A 231 16.08 9.84 -13.18
CA ALA A 231 15.28 9.24 -14.25
C ALA A 231 15.45 7.71 -14.44
N LEU A 232 16.58 7.13 -14.01
CA LEU A 232 16.83 5.70 -14.17
C LEU A 232 17.56 5.05 -12.98
N LEU A 233 18.46 5.80 -12.32
CA LEU A 233 19.23 5.27 -11.18
C LEU A 233 18.37 5.03 -9.93
N GLY A 234 17.38 5.88 -9.66
CA GLY A 234 16.49 5.70 -8.51
C GLY A 234 15.71 4.39 -8.59
N PRO A 235 14.93 4.16 -9.67
CA PRO A 235 14.19 2.91 -9.88
C PRO A 235 15.06 1.65 -9.81
N ALA A 236 16.26 1.70 -10.40
CA ALA A 236 17.22 0.58 -10.36
C ALA A 236 17.64 0.24 -8.92
N ILE A 237 17.99 1.26 -8.13
CA ILE A 237 18.46 1.08 -6.75
C ILE A 237 17.32 0.62 -5.84
N GLY A 238 16.11 1.15 -6.02
CA GLY A 238 14.93 0.69 -5.29
C GLY A 238 14.61 -0.78 -5.57
N MET A 239 14.58 -1.18 -6.84
CA MET A 239 14.33 -2.57 -7.25
C MET A 239 15.46 -3.51 -6.87
N PHE A 240 16.70 -3.03 -6.85
CA PHE A 240 17.83 -3.77 -6.31
C PHE A 240 17.65 -4.04 -4.80
N GLY A 241 17.28 -3.02 -4.01
CA GLY A 241 16.97 -3.20 -2.58
C GLY A 241 15.82 -4.17 -2.35
N PHE A 242 14.72 -4.03 -3.10
CA PHE A 242 13.55 -4.90 -3.02
C PHE A 242 13.88 -6.37 -3.32
N SER A 243 14.57 -6.60 -4.44
CA SER A 243 14.93 -7.95 -4.88
C SER A 243 16.03 -8.59 -4.04
N LEU A 244 16.94 -7.80 -3.47
CA LEU A 244 17.94 -8.27 -2.51
C LEU A 244 17.28 -8.78 -1.22
N ALA A 245 16.30 -8.03 -0.69
CA ALA A 245 15.54 -8.43 0.48
C ALA A 245 14.79 -9.77 0.28
N LEU A 246 14.23 -10.00 -0.93
CA LEU A 246 13.63 -11.28 -1.28
C LEU A 246 14.69 -12.37 -1.52
N ALA A 247 15.78 -12.06 -2.21
CA ALA A 247 16.80 -13.03 -2.55
C ALA A 247 17.50 -13.63 -1.32
N ILE A 248 17.68 -12.85 -0.24
CA ILE A 248 18.37 -13.31 0.98
C ILE A 248 17.68 -14.53 1.62
N PRO A 249 16.38 -14.48 2.01
CA PRO A 249 15.68 -15.65 2.55
C PRO A 249 15.70 -16.85 1.58
N PHE A 250 15.40 -16.63 0.30
CA PHE A 250 15.36 -17.73 -0.68
C PHE A 250 16.73 -18.37 -0.92
N ALA A 251 17.80 -17.58 -0.99
CA ALA A 251 19.16 -18.09 -1.08
C ALA A 251 19.57 -18.81 0.21
N LEU A 252 19.18 -18.30 1.38
CA LEU A 252 19.47 -18.93 2.66
C LEU A 252 18.76 -20.28 2.83
N PHE A 253 17.49 -20.40 2.42
CA PHE A 253 16.77 -21.67 2.39
C PHE A 253 17.41 -22.66 1.40
N ALA A 254 17.92 -22.18 0.27
CA ALA A 254 18.65 -23.01 -0.69
C ALA A 254 20.05 -23.44 -0.19
N LEU A 255 20.68 -22.66 0.70
CA LEU A 255 21.99 -22.94 1.30
C LEU A 255 21.96 -24.00 2.39
N PHE A 256 20.86 -24.10 3.13
CA PHE A 256 20.71 -25.05 4.23
C PHE A 256 19.59 -26.10 4.00
N PRO A 257 19.65 -26.95 2.95
CA PRO A 257 18.71 -28.05 2.77
C PRO A 257 18.63 -28.95 4.03
N SER A 258 19.77 -29.14 4.71
CA SER A 258 19.90 -29.97 5.90
C SER A 258 19.31 -29.35 7.19
N ALA A 259 19.20 -28.02 7.30
CA ALA A 259 18.51 -27.38 8.43
C ALA A 259 17.00 -27.59 8.35
N MET A 260 16.51 -27.82 7.13
CA MET A 260 15.10 -28.03 6.81
C MET A 260 14.68 -29.50 6.94
N ASN A 261 15.62 -30.43 6.74
CA ASN A 261 15.45 -31.83 7.17
C ASN A 261 15.28 -31.98 8.68
N LYS A 262 15.60 -30.94 9.47
CA LYS A 262 15.34 -30.85 10.92
C LYS A 262 14.02 -30.14 11.26
N LEU A 263 13.36 -29.50 10.30
CA LEU A 263 11.99 -29.05 10.51
C LEU A 263 11.10 -30.29 10.63
N PRO A 264 10.12 -30.30 11.54
CA PRO A 264 9.26 -31.45 11.74
C PRO A 264 8.65 -31.86 10.40
N LYS A 265 8.74 -33.15 10.08
CA LYS A 265 8.13 -33.74 8.87
C LYS A 265 6.70 -33.22 8.74
N SER A 266 6.27 -32.99 7.50
CA SER A 266 4.95 -32.58 6.99
C SER A 266 3.74 -33.21 7.71
N GLY A 267 3.59 -32.95 9.00
CA GLY A 267 2.50 -33.43 9.83
C GLY A 267 1.30 -32.49 9.75
N GLY A 268 0.32 -32.70 10.60
CA GLY A 268 -0.90 -31.87 10.65
C GLY A 268 -0.66 -30.37 10.82
N TRP A 269 0.51 -29.95 11.32
CA TRP A 269 0.87 -28.52 11.41
C TRP A 269 1.10 -27.88 10.05
N LEU A 270 1.77 -28.54 9.10
CA LEU A 270 1.98 -27.99 7.75
C LEU A 270 0.66 -27.88 6.99
N ASN A 271 -0.24 -28.86 7.17
CA ASN A 271 -1.60 -28.76 6.65
C ASN A 271 -2.37 -27.60 7.29
N SER A 272 -2.18 -27.37 8.59
CA SER A 272 -2.79 -26.23 9.29
C SER A 272 -2.32 -24.89 8.72
N VAL A 273 -1.02 -24.74 8.44
CA VAL A 273 -0.47 -23.54 7.79
C VAL A 273 -1.04 -23.37 6.37
N LYS A 274 -1.11 -24.46 5.58
CA LYS A 274 -1.68 -24.47 4.23
C LYS A 274 -3.12 -23.92 4.24
N VAL A 275 -3.98 -24.45 5.11
CA VAL A 275 -5.39 -24.01 5.21
C VAL A 275 -5.51 -22.55 5.66
N VAL A 276 -4.70 -22.09 6.63
CA VAL A 276 -4.69 -20.69 7.07
C VAL A 276 -4.30 -19.76 5.91
N LEU A 277 -3.26 -20.12 5.15
CA LEU A 277 -2.86 -19.36 3.97
C LEU A 277 -3.93 -19.38 2.88
N GLY A 278 -4.65 -20.49 2.70
CA GLY A 278 -5.79 -20.58 1.78
C GLY A 278 -6.91 -19.60 2.11
N PHE A 279 -7.26 -19.44 3.39
CA PHE A 279 -8.23 -18.42 3.81
C PHE A 279 -7.73 -16.99 3.56
N LEU A 280 -6.46 -16.71 3.87
CA LEU A 280 -5.87 -15.39 3.60
C LEU A 280 -5.82 -15.08 2.11
N GLU A 281 -5.39 -16.04 1.29
CA GLU A 281 -5.33 -15.91 -0.17
C GLU A 281 -6.72 -15.71 -0.77
N LEU A 282 -7.74 -16.42 -0.29
CA LEU A 282 -9.12 -16.22 -0.68
C LEU A 282 -9.60 -14.78 -0.37
N ALA A 283 -9.31 -14.27 0.83
CA ALA A 283 -9.66 -12.91 1.21
C ALA A 283 -8.98 -11.86 0.32
N PHE A 284 -7.70 -12.05 -0.01
CA PHE A 284 -6.97 -11.17 -0.92
C PHE A 284 -7.44 -11.29 -2.38
N ALA A 285 -7.86 -12.47 -2.83
CA ALA A 285 -8.43 -12.65 -4.17
C ALA A 285 -9.66 -11.75 -4.38
N LEU A 286 -10.52 -11.62 -3.36
CA LEU A 286 -11.69 -10.73 -3.41
C LEU A 286 -11.32 -9.26 -3.64
N LYS A 287 -10.13 -8.81 -3.23
CA LYS A 287 -9.66 -7.45 -3.53
C LYS A 287 -9.43 -7.25 -5.02
N PHE A 288 -8.86 -8.23 -5.71
CA PHE A 288 -8.70 -8.14 -7.16
C PHE A 288 -10.05 -8.11 -7.86
N LEU A 289 -11.03 -8.91 -7.41
CA LEU A 289 -12.41 -8.85 -7.93
C LEU A 289 -13.06 -7.49 -7.68
N SER A 290 -12.94 -6.93 -6.48
CA SER A 290 -13.43 -5.59 -6.14
C SER A 290 -12.81 -4.50 -7.03
N ASN A 291 -11.52 -4.58 -7.33
CA ASN A 291 -10.89 -3.61 -8.22
C ASN A 291 -11.43 -3.70 -9.67
N VAL A 292 -11.87 -4.88 -10.12
CA VAL A 292 -12.51 -5.05 -11.44
C VAL A 292 -13.90 -4.42 -11.44
N ASP A 293 -14.69 -4.71 -10.41
CA ASP A 293 -16.03 -4.16 -10.21
C ASP A 293 -16.02 -2.62 -10.21
N LEU A 294 -15.10 -2.01 -9.44
CA LEU A 294 -14.91 -0.56 -9.38
C LEU A 294 -14.41 0.05 -10.69
N ALA A 295 -13.52 -0.65 -11.42
CA ALA A 295 -12.97 -0.12 -12.66
C ALA A 295 -13.98 -0.12 -13.82
N TYR A 296 -14.97 -1.02 -13.77
CA TYR A 296 -16.01 -1.17 -14.80
C TYR A 296 -17.40 -0.70 -14.37
N HIS A 297 -17.55 -0.18 -13.14
CA HIS A 297 -18.83 0.29 -12.59
C HIS A 297 -19.91 -0.78 -12.66
N TRP A 298 -19.59 -2.01 -12.24
CA TRP A 298 -20.56 -3.11 -12.20
C TRP A 298 -21.54 -2.98 -11.04
N GLU A 299 -21.12 -2.36 -9.92
CA GLU A 299 -21.94 -2.15 -8.72
C GLU A 299 -22.54 -3.46 -8.18
N TRP A 300 -21.82 -4.58 -8.33
CA TRP A 300 -22.23 -5.88 -7.82
C TRP A 300 -21.43 -6.31 -6.60
N PHE A 301 -20.28 -5.67 -6.36
CA PHE A 301 -19.34 -6.06 -5.32
C PHE A 301 -19.04 -4.90 -4.36
N ASP A 302 -20.13 -4.37 -3.81
CA ASP A 302 -20.14 -3.26 -2.88
C ASP A 302 -19.47 -3.58 -1.53
N ARG A 303 -19.30 -2.54 -0.71
CA ARG A 303 -18.51 -2.61 0.52
C ARG A 303 -19.06 -3.62 1.53
N GLU A 304 -20.37 -3.76 1.62
CA GLU A 304 -21.12 -4.70 2.45
C GLU A 304 -20.96 -6.15 1.99
N ILE A 305 -20.98 -6.40 0.68
CA ILE A 305 -20.77 -7.74 0.11
C ILE A 305 -19.31 -8.13 0.35
N PHE A 306 -18.37 -7.22 0.11
CA PHE A 306 -16.96 -7.43 0.40
C PHE A 306 -16.72 -7.74 1.89
N LEU A 307 -17.26 -6.90 2.78
CA LEU A 307 -17.09 -7.05 4.23
C LEU A 307 -17.75 -8.30 4.77
N SER A 308 -18.95 -8.65 4.31
CA SER A 308 -19.64 -9.87 4.74
C SER A 308 -18.85 -11.12 4.36
N LEU A 309 -18.32 -11.19 3.14
CA LEU A 309 -17.45 -12.28 2.71
C LEU A 309 -16.17 -12.35 3.55
N TRP A 310 -15.52 -11.21 3.83
CA TRP A 310 -14.35 -11.17 4.70
C TRP A 310 -14.67 -11.65 6.12
N ILE A 311 -15.76 -11.17 6.73
CA ILE A 311 -16.20 -11.59 8.06
C ILE A 311 -16.43 -13.11 8.10
N VAL A 312 -17.07 -13.67 7.07
CA VAL A 312 -17.31 -15.11 6.96
C VAL A 312 -15.99 -15.88 6.79
N ILE A 313 -15.09 -15.43 5.92
CA ILE A 313 -13.78 -16.08 5.67
C ILE A 313 -12.91 -16.08 6.94
N PHE A 314 -12.73 -14.93 7.59
CA PHE A 314 -11.94 -14.82 8.82
C PHE A 314 -12.62 -15.53 10.00
N GLY A 315 -13.95 -15.50 10.07
CA GLY A 315 -14.73 -16.27 11.05
C GLY A 315 -14.52 -17.79 10.89
N MET A 316 -14.62 -18.31 9.67
CA MET A 316 -14.31 -19.72 9.36
C MET A 316 -12.86 -20.07 9.71
N MET A 317 -11.90 -19.19 9.38
CA MET A 317 -10.50 -19.39 9.76
C MET A 317 -10.32 -19.45 11.29
N GLY A 318 -11.01 -18.59 12.04
CA GLY A 318 -11.00 -18.63 13.51
C GLY A 318 -11.58 -19.93 14.07
N ILE A 319 -12.74 -20.37 13.56
CA ILE A 319 -13.40 -21.63 13.96
C ILE A 319 -12.53 -22.85 13.58
N TYR A 320 -11.85 -22.79 12.43
CA TYR A 320 -10.88 -23.79 12.01
C TYR A 320 -9.69 -23.89 12.96
N LEU A 321 -9.14 -22.75 13.39
CA LEU A 321 -8.05 -22.72 14.37
C LEU A 321 -8.49 -23.25 15.74
N LEU A 322 -9.77 -23.09 16.12
CA LEU A 322 -10.35 -23.74 17.30
C LEU A 322 -10.57 -25.27 17.14
N GLY A 323 -10.25 -25.84 15.97
CA GLY A 323 -10.36 -27.27 15.68
C GLY A 323 -11.80 -27.76 15.48
N LYS A 324 -12.76 -26.86 15.30
CA LYS A 324 -14.18 -27.18 15.07
C LYS A 324 -14.49 -27.48 13.60
N LEU A 325 -13.71 -26.91 12.67
CA LEU A 325 -13.72 -27.26 11.25
C LEU A 325 -12.51 -28.15 10.93
N LYS A 326 -12.69 -29.12 10.03
CA LYS A 326 -11.64 -30.03 9.56
C LYS A 326 -11.74 -30.19 8.05
N PHE A 327 -10.61 -30.15 7.35
CA PHE A 327 -10.51 -30.43 5.92
C PHE A 327 -9.98 -31.85 5.67
N ALA A 328 -10.07 -32.33 4.43
CA ALA A 328 -9.80 -33.72 4.05
C ALA A 328 -8.40 -34.24 4.46
N HIS A 329 -7.42 -33.35 4.55
CA HIS A 329 -6.03 -33.67 4.88
C HIS A 329 -5.65 -33.36 6.34
N ASP A 330 -6.62 -33.01 7.20
CA ASP A 330 -6.35 -32.72 8.61
C ASP A 330 -6.31 -33.97 9.48
N SER A 331 -5.31 -34.02 10.36
CA SER A 331 -5.23 -35.00 11.44
C SER A 331 -6.18 -34.65 12.59
N PRO A 332 -6.83 -35.62 13.26
CA PRO A 332 -7.68 -35.34 14.42
C PRO A 332 -6.87 -34.70 15.55
N LEU A 333 -7.39 -33.61 16.11
CA LEU A 333 -6.81 -32.91 17.26
C LEU A 333 -7.54 -33.32 18.53
N ALA A 334 -6.82 -33.88 19.50
CA ALA A 334 -7.36 -34.18 20.83
C ALA A 334 -7.40 -32.94 21.73
N PHE A 335 -6.46 -32.02 21.54
CA PHE A 335 -6.34 -30.76 22.30
C PHE A 335 -5.91 -29.62 21.38
N ILE A 336 -6.29 -28.39 21.75
CA ILE A 336 -5.90 -27.16 21.03
C ILE A 336 -4.56 -26.70 21.62
N SER A 337 -3.56 -26.48 20.77
CA SER A 337 -2.27 -25.94 21.22
C SER A 337 -2.38 -24.45 21.55
N VAL A 338 -1.61 -23.98 22.54
CA VAL A 338 -1.60 -22.57 22.97
C VAL A 338 -1.35 -21.58 21.81
N PRO A 339 -0.37 -21.82 20.90
CA PRO A 339 -0.16 -20.92 19.76
C PRO A 339 -1.37 -20.84 18.81
N ARG A 340 -2.07 -21.97 18.63
CA ARG A 340 -3.26 -22.03 17.77
C ARG A 340 -4.43 -21.28 18.39
N LEU A 341 -4.60 -21.36 19.71
CA LEU A 341 -5.60 -20.61 20.45
C LEU A 341 -5.33 -19.10 20.39
N PHE A 342 -4.07 -18.68 20.55
CA PHE A 342 -3.69 -17.27 20.45
C PHE A 342 -3.97 -16.72 19.04
N LEU A 343 -3.59 -17.47 18.00
CA LEU A 343 -3.89 -17.10 16.61
C LEU A 343 -5.41 -17.04 16.35
N ALA A 344 -6.17 -18.03 16.83
CA ALA A 344 -7.64 -18.01 16.72
C ALA A 344 -8.24 -16.77 17.37
N THR A 345 -7.74 -16.40 18.55
CA THR A 345 -8.19 -15.21 19.29
C THR A 345 -7.92 -13.93 18.51
N ILE A 346 -6.73 -13.78 17.92
CA ILE A 346 -6.39 -12.62 17.06
C ILE A 346 -7.32 -12.56 15.85
N VAL A 347 -7.52 -13.69 15.17
CA VAL A 347 -8.35 -13.76 13.95
C VAL A 347 -9.81 -13.45 14.26
N LEU A 348 -10.35 -13.97 15.37
CA LEU A 348 -11.73 -13.67 15.79
C LEU A 348 -11.88 -12.23 16.28
N ALA A 349 -10.89 -11.69 16.99
CA ALA A 349 -10.89 -10.28 17.37
C ALA A 349 -10.87 -9.36 16.14
N PHE A 350 -10.08 -9.72 15.12
CA PHE A 350 -10.08 -9.03 13.82
C PHE A 350 -11.44 -9.15 13.12
N THR A 351 -12.05 -10.33 13.12
CA THR A 351 -13.40 -10.56 12.58
C THR A 351 -14.43 -9.66 13.26
N ILE A 352 -14.40 -9.57 14.59
CA ILE A 352 -15.30 -8.70 15.37
C ILE A 352 -15.05 -7.22 15.05
N TYR A 353 -13.79 -6.81 14.86
CA TYR A 353 -13.43 -5.46 14.46
C TYR A 353 -14.02 -5.06 13.09
N LEU A 354 -14.24 -6.00 12.17
CA LEU A 354 -14.85 -5.71 10.86
C LEU A 354 -16.38 -5.49 10.94
N ILE A 355 -17.06 -6.02 11.96
CA ILE A 355 -18.53 -5.99 12.08
C ILE A 355 -19.09 -4.55 12.01
N PRO A 356 -18.57 -3.54 12.75
CA PRO A 356 -19.05 -2.17 12.62
C PRO A 356 -18.95 -1.57 11.21
N GLY A 357 -18.07 -2.11 10.36
CA GLY A 357 -17.95 -1.69 8.96
C GLY A 357 -19.23 -1.92 8.16
N MET A 358 -20.03 -2.94 8.50
CA MET A 358 -21.33 -3.19 7.87
C MET A 358 -22.35 -2.05 8.09
N TRP A 359 -22.11 -1.18 9.07
CA TRP A 359 -22.94 0.01 9.36
C TRP A 359 -22.24 1.33 9.02
N GLY A 360 -21.20 1.29 8.20
CA GLY A 360 -20.53 2.47 7.66
C GLY A 360 -19.31 2.92 8.45
N ALA A 361 -18.87 2.18 9.49
CA ALA A 361 -17.62 2.54 10.16
C ALA A 361 -16.45 2.55 9.14
N PRO A 362 -15.55 3.56 9.19
CA PRO A 362 -14.48 3.69 8.19
C PRO A 362 -13.43 2.59 8.28
N LEU A 363 -13.38 1.83 9.39
CA LEU A 363 -12.43 0.74 9.62
C LEU A 363 -10.97 1.16 9.32
N ARG A 364 -10.53 2.26 9.91
CA ARG A 364 -9.24 2.95 9.71
C ARG A 364 -8.01 2.06 9.45
N SER A 365 -7.88 0.94 10.17
CA SER A 365 -6.73 0.02 10.02
C SER A 365 -6.71 -0.76 8.71
N VAL A 366 -7.86 -0.99 8.08
CA VAL A 366 -8.00 -1.80 6.85
C VAL A 366 -8.66 -1.05 5.70
N SER A 367 -9.01 0.22 5.88
CA SER A 367 -9.69 1.05 4.88
C SER A 367 -8.98 1.10 3.54
N ALA A 368 -7.66 0.94 3.54
CA ALA A 368 -6.84 0.88 2.35
C ALA A 368 -7.19 -0.30 1.42
N PHE A 369 -7.71 -1.39 1.98
CA PHE A 369 -8.06 -2.62 1.25
C PHE A 369 -9.56 -2.75 0.96
N LEU A 370 -10.41 -1.97 1.63
CA LEU A 370 -11.86 -2.05 1.46
C LEU A 370 -12.32 -1.24 0.23
N PRO A 371 -13.48 -1.59 -0.35
CA PRO A 371 -14.16 -0.71 -1.29
C PRO A 371 -14.48 0.66 -0.64
N PRO A 372 -14.67 1.72 -1.47
CA PRO A 372 -15.04 3.06 -1.00
C PRO A 372 -16.29 3.04 -0.12
N GLN A 373 -16.42 3.98 0.82
CA GLN A 373 -17.62 4.07 1.67
C GLN A 373 -18.88 4.41 0.86
N GLU A 374 -18.73 5.08 -0.27
CA GLU A 374 -19.85 5.53 -1.11
C GLU A 374 -20.58 4.38 -1.81
N THR A 375 -19.95 3.21 -1.97
CA THR A 375 -20.64 2.05 -2.54
C THR A 375 -21.51 1.34 -1.50
N GLN A 376 -21.57 1.84 -0.27
CA GLN A 376 -22.32 1.21 0.80
C GLN A 376 -23.73 1.78 0.92
N ASP A 377 -24.74 0.91 0.85
CA ASP A 377 -26.14 1.32 0.99
C ASP A 377 -26.46 1.80 2.42
N PHE A 378 -25.91 1.08 3.42
CA PHE A 378 -26.17 1.33 4.83
C PHE A 378 -24.99 2.03 5.53
N ASP A 379 -24.98 3.36 5.50
CA ASP A 379 -23.98 4.19 6.19
C ASP A 379 -24.60 5.07 7.30
N LEU A 380 -24.48 4.61 8.56
CA LEU A 380 -24.88 5.39 9.73
C LEU A 380 -23.76 6.33 10.23
N TYR A 381 -22.52 6.06 9.86
CA TYR A 381 -21.36 6.80 10.33
C TYR A 381 -21.30 8.18 9.67
N THR A 382 -21.39 8.26 8.34
CA THR A 382 -21.38 9.53 7.62
C THR A 382 -22.64 10.32 7.93
N ALA A 383 -23.79 9.66 8.08
CA ALA A 383 -25.01 10.31 8.56
C ALA A 383 -24.84 10.95 9.94
N GLY A 384 -24.16 10.28 10.87
CA GLY A 384 -23.82 10.82 12.19
C GLY A 384 -22.77 11.94 12.16
N LEU A 385 -21.78 11.85 11.26
CA LEU A 385 -20.77 12.90 11.05
C LEU A 385 -21.40 14.19 10.51
N LEU A 386 -22.47 14.06 9.71
CA LEU A 386 -23.20 15.16 9.09
C LEU A 386 -24.41 15.65 9.89
N ALA A 387 -24.74 15.01 11.02
CA ALA A 387 -25.89 15.35 11.85
C ALA A 387 -25.81 16.80 12.37
N GLY A 388 -26.41 17.73 11.60
CA GLY A 388 -26.51 19.16 11.93
C GLY A 388 -25.84 20.13 10.96
N LYS A 389 -25.15 19.68 9.89
CA LYS A 389 -24.54 20.59 8.90
C LYS A 389 -24.61 20.02 7.47
N GLN A 390 -25.78 20.11 6.84
CA GLN A 390 -25.85 20.15 5.38
C GLN A 390 -25.76 21.61 4.93
N THR A 391 -24.56 22.04 4.55
CA THR A 391 -24.38 23.14 3.59
C THR A 391 -23.95 22.52 2.27
N SER A 392 -24.79 21.64 1.70
CA SER A 392 -24.69 21.32 0.28
C SER A 392 -25.19 22.54 -0.47
N THR A 393 -24.27 23.34 -1.01
CA THR A 393 -24.62 24.30 -2.05
C THR A 393 -25.05 23.46 -3.26
N ASN A 394 -26.37 23.32 -3.46
CA ASN A 394 -26.93 22.68 -4.64
C ASN A 394 -26.68 23.59 -5.85
N ASP A 395 -25.48 23.53 -6.41
CA ASP A 395 -25.07 24.30 -7.59
C ASP A 395 -25.46 23.60 -8.92
N GLY A 396 -26.30 22.56 -8.86
CA GLY A 396 -26.76 21.76 -10.00
C GLY A 396 -26.05 20.40 -10.13
N PRO A 397 -26.43 19.58 -11.12
CA PRO A 397 -25.73 18.33 -11.40
C PRO A 397 -24.36 18.60 -12.01
N HIS A 398 -23.30 18.12 -11.37
CA HIS A 398 -21.93 18.22 -11.89
C HIS A 398 -21.70 17.23 -13.03
N LYS A 399 -20.81 17.55 -13.97
CA LYS A 399 -20.42 16.63 -15.04
C LYS A 399 -19.83 15.35 -14.43
N TYR A 400 -20.29 14.19 -14.91
CA TYR A 400 -19.94 12.85 -14.42
C TYR A 400 -20.41 12.49 -13.00
N ALA A 401 -21.31 13.29 -12.39
CA ALA A 401 -21.89 12.97 -11.08
C ALA A 401 -22.78 11.71 -11.10
N ASP A 402 -23.17 11.22 -12.27
CA ASP A 402 -23.83 9.93 -12.47
C ASP A 402 -22.89 8.72 -12.29
N LYS A 403 -21.58 8.94 -12.41
CA LYS A 403 -20.56 7.88 -12.37
C LYS A 403 -19.66 7.95 -11.15
N PHE A 404 -19.44 9.15 -10.63
CA PHE A 404 -18.54 9.39 -9.53
C PHE A 404 -19.29 9.95 -8.33
N HIS A 405 -18.96 9.39 -7.17
CA HIS A 405 -19.49 9.83 -5.88
C HIS A 405 -18.33 10.36 -5.04
N ALA A 406 -18.53 11.53 -4.45
CA ALA A 406 -17.53 12.18 -3.63
C ALA A 406 -17.49 11.54 -2.24
N PRO A 407 -16.29 11.30 -1.66
CA PRO A 407 -16.17 10.70 -0.34
C PRO A 407 -16.78 11.62 0.73
N LEU A 408 -17.38 11.02 1.75
CA LEU A 408 -17.96 11.71 2.92
C LEU A 408 -19.08 12.71 2.55
N LYS A 409 -19.74 12.48 1.40
CA LYS A 409 -20.77 13.35 0.81
C LYS A 409 -20.31 14.81 0.65
N LEU A 410 -19.02 15.02 0.40
CA LEU A 410 -18.48 16.34 0.06
C LEU A 410 -19.03 16.81 -1.30
N ASN A 411 -19.14 18.12 -1.48
CA ASN A 411 -19.51 18.68 -2.78
C ASN A 411 -18.26 18.72 -3.68
N ALA A 412 -18.09 17.72 -4.54
CA ALA A 412 -16.94 17.61 -5.44
C ALA A 412 -17.34 17.75 -6.92
N TYR A 413 -16.46 18.38 -7.70
CA TYR A 413 -16.54 18.43 -9.15
C TYR A 413 -15.65 17.34 -9.77
N PHE A 414 -16.12 16.68 -10.82
CA PHE A 414 -15.36 15.62 -11.52
C PHE A 414 -14.80 16.07 -12.88
N ASP A 415 -15.03 17.32 -13.26
CA ASP A 415 -14.37 17.96 -14.40
C ASP A 415 -13.59 19.20 -13.96
N TYR A 416 -12.34 19.27 -14.41
CA TYR A 416 -11.40 20.34 -14.08
C TYR A 416 -11.93 21.73 -14.46
N ASN A 417 -12.49 21.89 -15.67
CA ASN A 417 -12.91 23.19 -16.17
C ASN A 417 -14.17 23.68 -15.45
N GLU A 418 -15.10 22.76 -15.18
CA GLU A 418 -16.32 23.05 -14.43
C GLU A 418 -15.99 23.49 -12.99
N GLY A 419 -15.13 22.75 -12.30
CA GLY A 419 -14.71 23.08 -10.94
C GLY A 419 -13.96 24.42 -10.86
N LEU A 420 -13.07 24.71 -11.82
CA LEU A 420 -12.41 26.02 -11.90
C LEU A 420 -13.42 27.16 -12.11
N ALA A 421 -14.40 26.97 -12.99
CA ALA A 421 -15.43 27.98 -13.25
C ALA A 421 -16.31 28.23 -12.01
N ALA A 422 -16.65 27.19 -11.27
CA ALA A 422 -17.37 27.31 -10.00
C ALA A 422 -16.54 28.05 -8.95
N ALA A 423 -15.26 27.70 -8.80
CA ALA A 423 -14.34 28.36 -7.88
C ALA A 423 -14.14 29.85 -8.17
N LYS A 424 -14.08 30.24 -9.46
CA LYS A 424 -14.06 31.65 -9.89
C LYS A 424 -15.33 32.40 -9.45
N LYS A 425 -16.51 31.78 -9.57
CA LYS A 425 -17.79 32.39 -9.17
C LYS A 425 -17.89 32.53 -7.64
N LEU A 426 -17.47 31.49 -6.92
CA LEU A 426 -17.53 31.44 -5.45
C LEU A 426 -16.40 32.22 -4.77
N ASN A 427 -15.39 32.67 -5.52
CA ASN A 427 -14.18 33.33 -5.01
C ASN A 427 -13.48 32.51 -3.91
N LYS A 428 -13.37 31.20 -4.14
CA LYS A 428 -12.70 30.24 -3.27
C LYS A 428 -11.52 29.58 -4.00
N PRO A 429 -10.44 29.23 -3.30
CA PRO A 429 -9.35 28.45 -3.87
C PRO A 429 -9.80 27.03 -4.20
N VAL A 430 -9.03 26.36 -5.06
CA VAL A 430 -9.34 25.03 -5.57
C VAL A 430 -8.43 24.00 -4.90
N LEU A 431 -9.03 22.91 -4.41
CA LEU A 431 -8.31 21.71 -4.00
C LEU A 431 -8.55 20.63 -5.05
N ILE A 432 -7.50 20.27 -5.79
CA ILE A 432 -7.52 19.18 -6.75
C ILE A 432 -7.00 17.92 -6.07
N ASP A 433 -7.78 16.86 -6.16
CA ASP A 433 -7.44 15.51 -5.72
C ASP A 433 -7.33 14.59 -6.94
N PHE A 434 -6.10 14.29 -7.36
CA PHE A 434 -5.84 13.24 -8.34
C PHE A 434 -5.92 11.89 -7.63
N THR A 435 -7.02 11.19 -7.88
CA THR A 435 -7.42 9.97 -7.17
C THR A 435 -7.60 8.82 -8.16
N GLY A 436 -7.92 7.65 -7.63
CA GLY A 436 -8.26 6.49 -8.45
C GLY A 436 -9.13 5.48 -7.71
N HIS A 437 -9.92 4.73 -8.46
CA HIS A 437 -10.79 3.67 -7.96
C HIS A 437 -10.02 2.59 -7.19
N ALA A 438 -8.88 2.16 -7.72
CA ALA A 438 -8.05 1.13 -7.11
C ALA A 438 -6.95 1.71 -6.18
N CYS A 439 -6.98 3.01 -5.89
CA CYS A 439 -5.95 3.70 -5.13
C CYS A 439 -6.06 3.46 -3.62
N VAL A 440 -5.32 2.46 -3.13
CA VAL A 440 -5.21 2.07 -1.72
C VAL A 440 -4.86 3.26 -0.81
N ASN A 441 -3.90 4.10 -1.22
CA ASN A 441 -3.45 5.24 -0.43
C ASN A 441 -4.49 6.39 -0.40
N CYS A 442 -5.27 6.57 -1.48
CA CYS A 442 -6.32 7.57 -1.57
C CYS A 442 -7.45 7.24 -0.57
N ARG A 443 -7.94 5.99 -0.61
CA ARG A 443 -8.95 5.50 0.34
C ARG A 443 -8.46 5.57 1.79
N LYS A 444 -7.16 5.33 2.02
CA LYS A 444 -6.56 5.48 3.35
C LYS A 444 -6.56 6.93 3.84
N MET A 445 -6.31 7.91 2.97
CA MET A 445 -6.42 9.34 3.29
C MET A 445 -7.86 9.74 3.61
N GLU A 446 -8.81 9.32 2.79
CA GLU A 446 -10.24 9.61 2.96
C GLU A 446 -10.84 9.02 4.23
N ALA A 447 -10.35 7.87 4.70
CA ALA A 447 -10.84 7.24 5.92
C ALA A 447 -10.14 7.73 7.20
N ASN A 448 -8.90 8.22 7.09
CA ASN A 448 -8.07 8.56 8.26
C ASN A 448 -7.92 10.06 8.49
N VAL A 449 -7.75 10.85 7.43
CA VAL A 449 -7.39 12.26 7.49
C VAL A 449 -8.60 13.16 7.20
N TRP A 450 -9.31 12.92 6.10
CA TRP A 450 -10.45 13.76 5.70
C TRP A 450 -11.63 13.79 6.67
N PRO A 451 -11.92 12.74 7.48
CA PRO A 451 -13.01 12.79 8.46
C PRO A 451 -12.65 13.60 9.72
N ASP A 452 -11.40 14.07 9.86
CA ASP A 452 -11.06 14.99 10.94
C ASP A 452 -11.90 16.26 10.85
N LYS A 453 -12.37 16.76 12.00
CA LYS A 453 -13.37 17.85 12.04
C LYS A 453 -12.85 19.13 11.40
N ASP A 454 -11.58 19.45 11.59
CA ASP A 454 -10.99 20.69 11.07
C ASP A 454 -10.71 20.55 9.57
N VAL A 455 -10.14 19.41 9.15
CA VAL A 455 -9.86 19.12 7.74
C VAL A 455 -11.15 19.08 6.93
N TYR A 456 -12.16 18.34 7.41
CA TYR A 456 -13.47 18.25 6.77
C TYR A 456 -14.10 19.64 6.59
N LYS A 457 -14.05 20.48 7.64
CA LYS A 457 -14.61 21.83 7.60
C LYS A 457 -13.90 22.70 6.55
N MET A 458 -12.57 22.63 6.46
CA MET A 458 -11.79 23.39 5.47
C MET A 458 -12.11 22.95 4.04
N ILE A 459 -12.11 21.64 3.78
CA ILE A 459 -12.41 21.10 2.45
C ILE A 459 -13.84 21.47 2.03
N SER A 460 -14.81 21.35 2.95
CA SER A 460 -16.22 21.60 2.66
C SER A 460 -16.55 23.09 2.49
N ASN A 461 -15.97 23.98 3.31
CA ASN A 461 -16.38 25.39 3.36
C ASN A 461 -15.42 26.34 2.67
N ASP A 462 -14.12 26.08 2.74
CA ASP A 462 -13.09 27.04 2.33
C ASP A 462 -12.54 26.75 0.94
N TYR A 463 -12.67 25.52 0.45
CA TYR A 463 -12.21 25.08 -0.88
C TYR A 463 -13.35 24.68 -1.81
N VAL A 464 -13.08 24.73 -3.11
CA VAL A 464 -13.82 23.96 -4.12
C VAL A 464 -13.03 22.69 -4.41
N LEU A 465 -13.63 21.54 -4.09
CA LEU A 465 -13.02 20.23 -4.30
C LEU A 465 -13.21 19.77 -5.75
N ILE A 466 -12.13 19.42 -6.42
CA ILE A 466 -12.15 18.78 -7.75
C ILE A 466 -11.48 17.41 -7.62
N GLN A 467 -12.24 16.34 -7.85
CA GLN A 467 -11.73 14.97 -7.84
C GLN A 467 -11.53 14.46 -9.27
N LEU A 468 -10.29 14.12 -9.61
CA LEU A 468 -9.91 13.67 -10.94
C LEU A 468 -9.47 12.21 -10.87
N TYR A 469 -10.34 11.31 -11.33
CA TYR A 469 -10.07 9.87 -11.39
C TYR A 469 -9.15 9.56 -12.58
N VAL A 470 -7.92 9.15 -12.31
CA VAL A 470 -6.89 8.91 -13.35
C VAL A 470 -6.89 7.48 -13.91
N ASP A 471 -7.54 6.55 -13.22
CA ASP A 471 -7.62 5.13 -13.59
C ASP A 471 -8.96 4.74 -14.26
N ASP A 472 -9.90 5.69 -14.36
CA ASP A 472 -11.24 5.47 -14.92
C ASP A 472 -11.23 5.09 -16.41
N LYS A 473 -12.07 4.12 -16.77
CA LYS A 473 -12.14 3.53 -18.10
C LYS A 473 -13.30 4.05 -18.96
N SER A 474 -14.14 4.95 -18.45
CA SER A 474 -15.24 5.53 -19.22
C SER A 474 -14.72 6.27 -20.44
N GLU A 475 -15.35 6.04 -21.58
CA GLU A 475 -15.03 6.75 -22.82
C GLU A 475 -15.43 8.23 -22.72
N LEU A 476 -14.57 9.09 -23.27
CA LEU A 476 -14.88 10.50 -23.44
C LEU A 476 -15.81 10.68 -24.63
N ALA A 477 -16.71 11.67 -24.54
CA ALA A 477 -17.50 12.09 -25.69
C ALA A 477 -16.56 12.49 -26.85
N PRO A 478 -16.92 12.25 -28.13
CA PRO A 478 -16.03 12.51 -29.27
C PRO A 478 -15.47 13.94 -29.32
N ALA A 479 -16.22 14.93 -28.81
CA ALA A 479 -15.81 16.33 -28.73
C ALA A 479 -14.74 16.61 -27.65
N ASP A 480 -14.64 15.77 -26.62
CA ASP A 480 -13.69 15.91 -25.50
C ASP A 480 -12.41 15.07 -25.68
N VAL A 481 -12.31 14.31 -26.79
CA VAL A 481 -11.13 13.49 -27.10
C VAL A 481 -9.96 14.39 -27.51
N VAL A 482 -8.89 14.37 -26.73
CA VAL A 482 -7.67 15.13 -27.00
C VAL A 482 -6.60 14.19 -27.56
N ILE A 483 -5.90 14.63 -28.60
CA ILE A 483 -4.69 13.97 -29.10
C ILE A 483 -3.50 14.73 -28.55
N THR A 484 -2.60 14.06 -27.83
CA THR A 484 -1.41 14.70 -27.30
C THR A 484 -0.42 15.05 -28.43
N PRO A 485 0.51 16.00 -28.21
CA PRO A 485 1.55 16.32 -29.19
C PRO A 485 2.38 15.11 -29.63
N GLU A 486 2.48 14.08 -28.79
CA GLU A 486 3.17 12.82 -29.07
C GLU A 486 2.28 11.79 -29.81
N GLY A 487 1.09 12.19 -30.27
CA GLY A 487 0.17 11.34 -31.03
C GLY A 487 -0.64 10.34 -30.19
N ARG A 488 -0.61 10.43 -28.85
CA ARG A 488 -1.46 9.55 -28.00
C ARG A 488 -2.90 10.06 -27.99
N LYS A 489 -3.84 9.17 -28.30
CA LYS A 489 -5.28 9.46 -28.25
C LYS A 489 -5.81 9.26 -26.82
N LEU A 490 -6.24 10.34 -26.18
CA LEU A 490 -6.85 10.32 -24.85
C LEU A 490 -8.36 10.08 -25.01
N ASN A 491 -8.74 8.80 -25.08
CA ASN A 491 -10.12 8.38 -25.34
C ASN A 491 -10.92 8.05 -24.07
N THR A 492 -10.30 8.04 -22.88
CA THR A 492 -10.97 7.77 -21.61
C THR A 492 -10.75 8.88 -20.61
N ILE A 493 -11.66 9.03 -19.64
CA ILE A 493 -11.59 10.04 -18.56
C ILE A 493 -10.26 9.92 -17.81
N GLY A 494 -9.89 8.69 -17.42
CA GLY A 494 -8.63 8.44 -16.71
C GLY A 494 -7.39 8.90 -17.46
N LYS A 495 -7.32 8.60 -18.77
CA LYS A 495 -6.20 9.04 -19.62
C LYS A 495 -6.11 10.56 -19.73
N LYS A 496 -7.25 11.25 -19.84
CA LYS A 496 -7.30 12.73 -19.89
C LYS A 496 -6.73 13.34 -18.61
N TRP A 497 -7.12 12.83 -17.45
CA TRP A 497 -6.65 13.39 -16.18
C TRP A 497 -5.24 12.97 -15.79
N SER A 498 -4.84 11.72 -16.06
CA SER A 498 -3.44 11.25 -15.93
C SER A 498 -2.49 12.11 -16.77
N ASP A 499 -2.86 12.41 -18.01
CA ASP A 499 -2.05 13.24 -18.90
C ASP A 499 -2.01 14.71 -18.45
N LEU A 500 -3.12 15.27 -17.95
CA LEU A 500 -3.13 16.59 -17.34
C LEU A 500 -2.20 16.65 -16.12
N GLN A 501 -2.23 15.62 -15.27
CA GLN A 501 -1.36 15.49 -14.10
C GLN A 501 0.11 15.50 -14.52
N ALA A 502 0.47 14.66 -15.50
CA ALA A 502 1.82 14.52 -16.01
C ALA A 502 2.33 15.81 -16.67
N ARG A 503 1.54 16.42 -17.57
CA ARG A 503 1.97 17.60 -18.34
C ARG A 503 2.00 18.88 -17.51
N LYS A 504 1.00 19.09 -16.65
CA LYS A 504 0.86 20.34 -15.88
C LYS A 504 1.66 20.30 -14.58
N PHE A 505 1.67 19.17 -13.89
CA PHE A 505 2.25 19.06 -12.54
C PHE A 505 3.48 18.15 -12.47
N GLN A 506 3.91 17.55 -13.59
CA GLN A 506 5.09 16.69 -13.66
C GLN A 506 5.06 15.54 -12.64
N SER A 507 3.86 15.01 -12.37
CA SER A 507 3.61 13.96 -11.39
C SER A 507 2.58 12.97 -11.93
N ASN A 508 2.78 11.69 -11.64
CA ASN A 508 1.88 10.60 -12.02
C ASN A 508 1.54 9.72 -10.81
N SER A 509 1.65 10.30 -9.61
CA SER A 509 1.41 9.61 -8.33
C SER A 509 -0.03 9.79 -7.85
N GLN A 510 -0.58 8.82 -7.12
CA GLN A 510 -1.89 8.94 -6.48
C GLN A 510 -1.82 8.42 -5.03
N PRO A 511 -2.46 9.10 -4.05
CA PRO A 511 -3.13 10.40 -4.18
C PRO A 511 -2.12 11.52 -4.42
N PHE A 512 -2.56 12.57 -5.13
CA PHE A 512 -1.77 13.77 -5.34
C PHE A 512 -2.65 15.01 -5.24
N TYR A 513 -2.34 15.86 -4.26
CA TYR A 513 -3.14 17.01 -3.90
C TYR A 513 -2.50 18.31 -4.37
N VAL A 514 -3.28 19.15 -5.03
CA VAL A 514 -2.83 20.44 -5.57
C VAL A 514 -3.77 21.56 -5.11
N LEU A 515 -3.20 22.65 -4.59
CA LEU A 515 -3.95 23.87 -4.24
C LEU A 515 -3.71 24.93 -5.32
N LEU A 516 -4.77 25.40 -5.97
CA LEU A 516 -4.69 26.39 -7.04
C LEU A 516 -5.51 27.64 -6.76
N ASP A 517 -4.98 28.78 -7.22
CA ASP A 517 -5.78 29.97 -7.44
C ASP A 517 -6.67 29.75 -8.69
N PRO A 518 -7.99 29.92 -8.61
CA PRO A 518 -8.88 29.66 -9.72
C PRO A 518 -8.70 30.62 -10.91
N LYS A 519 -8.21 31.85 -10.70
CA LYS A 519 -8.03 32.88 -11.73
C LYS A 519 -6.70 32.76 -12.44
N THR A 520 -5.61 32.63 -11.69
CA THR A 520 -4.24 32.59 -12.25
C THR A 520 -3.77 31.17 -12.54
N GLU A 521 -4.46 30.16 -11.99
CA GLU A 521 -4.03 28.77 -11.98
C GLU A 521 -2.63 28.56 -11.37
N ALA A 522 -2.17 29.53 -10.57
CA ALA A 522 -0.91 29.44 -9.84
C ALA A 522 -1.04 28.49 -8.65
N LEU A 523 0.08 27.84 -8.31
CA LEU A 523 0.18 26.97 -7.15
C LEU A 523 0.18 27.82 -5.86
N LEU A 524 -0.77 27.59 -4.98
CA LEU A 524 -0.89 28.28 -3.69
C LEU A 524 0.01 27.67 -2.61
N ALA A 525 0.34 26.38 -2.77
CA ALA A 525 1.23 25.62 -1.91
C ALA A 525 1.96 24.56 -2.75
N GLN A 526 3.04 23.99 -2.21
CA GLN A 526 3.73 22.88 -2.85
C GLN A 526 2.83 21.65 -2.89
N PRO A 527 2.58 21.05 -4.07
CA PRO A 527 1.80 19.82 -4.17
C PRO A 527 2.38 18.71 -3.30
N GLN A 528 1.51 17.85 -2.76
CA GLN A 528 1.94 16.73 -1.94
C GLN A 528 1.18 15.44 -2.25
N GLY A 529 1.84 14.31 -1.99
CA GLY A 529 1.24 12.98 -2.08
C GLY A 529 0.46 12.58 -0.82
N ALA A 530 0.44 11.28 -0.51
CA ALA A 530 -0.18 10.78 0.71
C ALA A 530 0.62 11.20 1.97
N ASP A 531 -0.02 11.94 2.87
CA ASP A 531 0.44 12.18 4.24
C ASP A 531 -0.64 11.77 5.24
N TYR A 532 -0.38 10.70 5.98
CA TYR A 532 -1.34 10.14 6.93
C TYR A 532 -1.41 10.90 8.25
N GLU A 533 -0.56 11.92 8.45
CA GLU A 533 -0.57 12.77 9.63
C GLU A 533 -1.53 13.95 9.44
N VAL A 534 -2.55 14.02 10.31
CA VAL A 534 -3.63 15.01 10.19
C VAL A 534 -3.09 16.43 10.35
N ALA A 535 -2.10 16.63 11.23
CA ALA A 535 -1.49 17.93 11.48
C ALA A 535 -0.81 18.50 10.23
N ASN A 536 -0.03 17.68 9.52
CA ASN A 536 0.69 18.09 8.31
C ASN A 536 -0.28 18.44 7.18
N TYR A 537 -1.30 17.60 6.97
CA TYR A 537 -2.30 17.85 5.94
C TYR A 537 -3.11 19.13 6.22
N LYS A 538 -3.41 19.39 7.50
CA LYS A 538 -4.05 20.64 7.93
C LYS A 538 -3.16 21.86 7.67
N GLU A 539 -1.87 21.78 7.98
CA GLU A 539 -0.91 22.85 7.69
C GLU A 539 -0.83 23.15 6.18
N PHE A 540 -0.83 22.12 5.34
CA PHE A 540 -0.91 22.27 3.89
C PHE A 540 -2.15 23.06 3.45
N LEU A 541 -3.34 22.71 3.93
CA LEU A 541 -4.58 23.44 3.61
C LEU A 541 -4.53 24.90 4.12
N ILE A 542 -4.05 25.11 5.34
CA ILE A 542 -3.90 26.46 5.91
C ILE A 542 -2.94 27.31 5.06
N SER A 543 -1.82 26.72 4.62
CA SER A 543 -0.84 27.42 3.79
C SER A 543 -1.46 27.93 2.50
N GLY A 544 -2.25 27.10 1.80
CA GLY A 544 -2.93 27.51 0.57
C GLY A 544 -3.98 28.61 0.79
N LEU A 545 -4.77 28.53 1.86
CA LEU A 545 -5.73 29.59 2.21
C LEU A 545 -5.02 30.92 2.53
N SER A 546 -3.89 30.86 3.22
CA SER A 546 -3.11 32.05 3.57
C SER A 546 -2.52 32.73 2.35
N THR A 547 -1.95 31.97 1.41
CA THR A 547 -1.41 32.48 0.14
C THR A 547 -2.53 33.14 -0.69
N TYR A 548 -3.67 32.46 -0.84
CA TYR A 548 -4.81 32.98 -1.59
C TYR A 548 -5.37 34.29 -0.98
N GLY A 549 -5.44 34.35 0.36
CA GLY A 549 -5.88 35.55 1.07
C GLY A 549 -4.94 36.74 0.87
N ASN A 550 -3.63 36.50 0.77
CA ASN A 550 -2.64 37.55 0.52
C ASN A 550 -2.70 38.06 -0.92
N GLU A 551 -2.78 37.17 -1.92
CA GLU A 551 -2.91 37.55 -3.33
C GLU A 551 -4.21 38.36 -3.60
N LYS A 552 -5.29 38.03 -2.89
CA LYS A 552 -6.56 38.78 -2.97
C LYS A 552 -6.45 40.20 -2.41
N LYS A 553 -5.65 40.40 -1.36
CA LYS A 553 -5.40 41.75 -0.80
C LYS A 553 -4.53 42.59 -1.74
N GLU A 554 -3.54 41.96 -2.37
CA GLU A 554 -2.63 42.63 -3.29
C GLU A 554 -3.34 43.04 -4.59
N THR A 555 -4.27 42.21 -5.09
CA THR A 555 -5.10 42.53 -6.28
C THR A 555 -6.26 43.49 -6.01
N ALA A 556 -6.70 43.66 -4.75
CA ALA A 556 -7.74 44.62 -4.37
C ALA A 556 -7.21 46.00 -3.96
N GLY A 557 -5.88 46.14 -3.80
CA GLY A 557 -5.19 47.38 -3.41
C GLY A 557 -4.57 48.16 -4.58
N LEU A 558 -4.94 47.82 -5.83
CA LEU A 558 -4.53 48.49 -7.07
C LEU A 558 -5.71 49.19 -7.75
#